data_AF-A0A4R6V2Q3-F1
#
_entry.id   AF-A0A4R6V2Q3-F1
#
_cell.length_a   1.000
_cell.length_b   1.000
_cell.length_c   1.000
_cell.angle_alpha   90.00
_cell.angle_beta   90.00
_cell.angle_gamma   90.00
#
_symmetry.space_group_name_H-M   'P 1'
#
loop_
_entity.id
_entity.type
_entity.pdbx_description
1 polymer ?
#
loop_
_entity_poly.entity_id
_entity_poly.type
_entity_poly.pdbx_seq_one_letter_code
_entity_poly.pdbx_strand_id
1 'polypeptide(L)' 'MIRVVKDPENYMLEELIELYIAAGLDEENAKIYAKMAKYPPPNVKIE' A
#
# COMPACT_ATOMS: atom_id res chain seq x y z
N MET A 1 -8.73 13.89 -8.44
CA MET A 1 -9.51 12.64 -8.29
C MET A 1 -8.58 11.62 -7.67
N ILE A 2 -8.62 11.43 -6.35
CA ILE A 2 -7.71 10.51 -5.66
C ILE A 2 -8.24 9.10 -5.93
N ARG A 3 -7.52 8.33 -6.75
CA ARG A 3 -7.81 6.90 -6.94
C ARG A 3 -7.46 6.20 -5.64
N VAL A 4 -8.46 6.04 -4.78
CA VAL A 4 -8.39 5.10 -3.65
C VAL A 4 -8.11 3.73 -4.25
N VAL A 5 -6.98 3.13 -3.90
CA VAL A 5 -6.57 1.79 -4.32
C VAL A 5 -7.66 0.82 -3.87
N LYS A 6 -8.51 0.38 -4.79
CA LYS A 6 -9.71 -0.41 -4.46
C LYS A 6 -9.38 -1.82 -3.97
N ASP A 7 -8.21 -2.37 -4.33
CA ASP A 7 -7.86 -3.77 -4.07
C ASP A 7 -6.33 -3.97 -3.92
N PRO A 8 -5.70 -3.60 -2.78
CA PRO A 8 -4.26 -3.71 -2.59
C PRO A 8 -3.71 -5.15 -2.68
N GLU A 9 -4.55 -6.17 -2.52
CA GLU A 9 -4.16 -7.58 -2.63
C GLU A 9 -3.78 -7.98 -4.07
N ASN A 10 -4.39 -7.35 -5.08
CA ASN A 10 -4.15 -7.61 -6.50
C ASN A 10 -2.97 -6.86 -7.10
N TYR A 11 -2.43 -5.86 -6.41
CA TYR A 11 -1.26 -5.10 -6.88
C TYR A 11 0.04 -5.75 -6.44
N MET A 12 1.04 -5.80 -7.31
CA MET A 12 2.39 -6.18 -6.91
C MET A 12 2.94 -5.18 -5.88
N LEU A 13 3.89 -5.62 -5.04
CA LEU A 13 4.48 -4.74 -4.03
C LEU A 13 5.08 -3.48 -4.66
N GLU A 14 5.71 -3.63 -5.83
CA GLU A 14 6.29 -2.53 -6.61
C GLU A 14 5.23 -1.53 -7.09
N GLU A 15 4.06 -2.02 -7.55
CA GLU A 15 2.95 -1.15 -7.97
C GLU A 15 2.35 -0.37 -6.79
N LEU A 16 2.27 -1.00 -5.61
CA LEU A 16 1.83 -0.31 -4.39
C LEU A 16 2.81 0.80 -3.99
N ILE A 17 4.11 0.55 -4.10
CA ILE A 17 5.15 1.55 -3.83
C ILE A 17 4.99 2.74 -4.77
N GLU A 18 4.85 2.50 -6.07
CA GLU A 18 4.65 3.57 -7.06
C GLU A 18 3.37 4.37 -6.81
N LEU A 19 2.27 3.69 -6.43
CA LEU A 19 1.01 4.36 -6.07
C LEU A 19 1.15 5.25 -4.84
N TYR A 20 1.86 4.79 -3.82
CA TYR A 20 2.10 5.59 -2.61
C TYR A 20 3.04 6.78 -2.88
N ILE A 21 4.07 6.59 -3.70
CA ILE A 21 4.93 7.69 -4.15
C ILE A 21 4.11 8.71 -4.96
N ALA A 22 3.26 8.23 -5.87
CA ALA A 22 2.36 9.09 -6.66
C ALA A 22 1.31 9.81 -5.79
N ALA A 23 0.96 9.24 -4.64
CA ALA A 23 0.10 9.87 -3.63
C ALA A 23 0.85 10.93 -2.78
N GLY A 24 2.16 11.08 -2.97
CA GLY A 24 2.98 12.09 -2.28
C GLY A 24 3.72 11.57 -1.05
N LEU A 25 3.78 10.25 -0.84
CA LEU A 25 4.64 9.65 0.19
C LEU A 25 6.09 9.61 -0.31
N ASP A 26 7.04 9.78 0.60
CA ASP A 26 8.44 9.49 0.31
C ASP A 26 8.65 7.98 0.08
N GLU A 27 9.75 7.64 -0.59
CA GLU A 27 10.04 6.26 -1.00
C GLU A 27 10.13 5.29 0.19
N GLU A 28 10.67 5.75 1.33
CA GLU A 28 10.82 4.92 2.52
C GLU A 28 9.44 4.59 3.13
N ASN A 29 8.60 5.60 3.32
CA ASN A 29 7.24 5.43 3.79
C ASN A 29 6.40 4.62 2.81
N ALA A 30 6.50 4.88 1.49
CA ALA A 30 5.80 4.11 0.47
C ALA A 30 6.13 2.61 0.53
N LYS A 31 7.40 2.24 0.76
CA LYS A 31 7.83 0.85 0.97
C LYS A 31 7.23 0.23 2.23
N ILE A 32 7.14 0.98 3.32
CA ILE A 32 6.56 0.52 4.59
C ILE A 32 5.06 0.27 4.43
N TYR A 33 4.32 1.25 3.89
CA TYR A 33 2.87 1.13 3.67
C TYR A 33 2.52 0.04 2.66
N ALA A 34 3.30 -0.10 1.58
CA ALA A 34 3.13 -1.19 0.61
C ALA A 34 3.32 -2.57 1.24
N LYS A 35 4.33 -2.74 2.10
CA LYS A 35 4.54 -4.01 2.83
C LYS A 35 3.41 -4.31 3.80
N MET A 36 2.93 -3.32 4.55
CA MET A 36 1.81 -3.50 5.47
C MET A 36 0.51 -3.85 4.75
N ALA A 37 0.26 -3.24 3.59
CA ALA A 37 -0.91 -3.53 2.77
C ALA A 37 -0.85 -4.93 2.14
N LYS A 38 0.33 -5.39 1.73
CA LYS A 38 0.53 -6.71 1.09
C LYS A 38 0.65 -7.87 2.08
N TYR A 39 1.27 -7.62 3.23
CA TYR A 39 1.49 -8.59 4.30
C TYR A 39 0.91 -8.03 5.60
N PRO A 40 -0.43 -7.90 5.69
CA PRO A 40 -1.04 -7.45 6.92
C PRO A 40 -0.65 -8.39 8.05
N PRO A 41 -0.21 -7.87 9.22
CA PRO A 41 0.12 -8.72 10.34
C PRO A 41 -1.10 -9.57 10.71
N PRO A 42 -0.91 -10.85 11.08
CA PRO A 42 -1.99 -11.82 11.26
C PRO A 42 -3.03 -11.46 12.32
N ASN A 43 -2.81 -10.40 13.10
CA ASN A 43 -3.68 -9.93 14.18
C ASN A 43 -4.49 -8.67 13.86
N VAL A 44 -4.41 -8.10 12.65
CA VAL A 44 -5.25 -6.95 12.29
C VAL A 44 -6.47 -7.47 11.53
N LYS A 45 -7.47 -7.95 12.27
CA LYS A 45 -8.84 -7.95 11.78
C LYS A 45 -9.32 -6.52 11.85
N ILE A 46 -9.49 -5.88 10.71
CA ILE A 46 -10.26 -4.63 10.63
C ILE A 46 -11.73 -5.07 10.75
N GLU A 47 -12.28 -5.00 11.97
CA GLU A 47 -13.72 -5.06 12.23
C GLU A 47 -14.40 -3.71 11.93
#